data_AF-A0A840R2M7-F1
#
_entry.id   AF-A0A840R2M7-F1
#
_cell.length_a   1.000
_cell.length_b   1.000
_cell.length_c   1.000
_cell.angle_alpha   90.00
_cell.angle_beta   90.00
_cell.angle_gamma   90.00
#
_symmetry.space_group_name_H-M   'P 1'
#
loop_
_entity.id
_entity.type
_entity.pdbx_description
1 polymer ?
#
loop_
_entity_poly.entity_id
_entity_poly.type
_entity_poly.pdbx_seq_one_letter_code
_entity_poly.pdbx_strand_id
1 'polypeptide(L)'
;MDLTHGSVLLGDRELLADVPMYINAGGNFVRWGGCLHLNKQISELLNGSDYSIRLRDGRLGDIRIRKVVNTNGALHVEILFEGVGELAQKTPDWQQSG
;
A
#
# COMPACT_ATOMS: atom_id res chain seq x y z
N MET A 1 -2.30 3.49 -14.40
CA MET A 1 -1.75 2.63 -13.34
C MET A 1 -0.30 3.01 -13.27
N ASP A 2 0.11 3.58 -12.15
CA ASP A 2 1.41 4.22 -12.02
C ASP A 2 2.30 3.33 -11.16
N LEU A 3 3.50 3.04 -11.66
CA LEU A 3 4.52 2.34 -10.89
C LEU A 3 5.20 3.33 -9.95
N THR A 4 5.25 2.98 -8.68
CA THR A 4 5.92 3.75 -7.64
C THR A 4 6.56 2.81 -6.61
N HIS A 5 7.16 3.38 -5.57
CA HIS A 5 7.61 2.64 -4.40
C HIS A 5 7.00 3.26 -3.14
N GLY A 6 6.99 2.51 -2.05
CA GLY A 6 6.52 3.03 -0.77
C GLY A 6 6.82 2.10 0.39
N SER A 7 6.38 2.51 1.57
CA SER A 7 6.46 1.72 2.78
C SER A 7 5.10 1.09 3.10
N VAL A 8 5.12 -0.09 3.72
CA VAL A 8 3.93 -0.73 4.30
C VAL A 8 4.04 -0.63 5.82
N LEU A 9 2.97 -0.15 6.46
CA LEU A 9 2.93 0.15 7.88
C LEU A 9 1.82 -0.62 8.59
N LEU A 10 2.05 -0.95 9.86
CA LEU A 10 1.03 -1.43 10.79
C LEU A 10 0.94 -0.43 11.95
N GLY A 11 -0.10 0.41 11.92
CA GLY A 11 -0.12 1.64 12.70
C GLY A 11 1.02 2.56 12.28
N ASP A 12 1.77 3.11 13.24
CA ASP A 12 2.93 3.97 12.97
C ASP A 12 4.23 3.20 12.69
N ARG A 13 4.20 1.87 12.77
CA ARG A 13 5.38 1.03 12.58
C ARG A 13 5.56 0.66 11.12
N GLU A 14 6.68 1.04 10.53
CA GLU A 14 7.10 0.57 9.22
C GLU A 14 7.48 -0.91 9.29
N LEU A 15 6.78 -1.76 8.52
CA LEU A 15 7.07 -3.19 8.39
C LEU A 15 7.96 -3.46 7.19
N LEU A 16 7.66 -2.82 6.07
CA LEU A 16 8.39 -2.93 4.81
C LEU A 16 8.73 -1.54 4.31
N ALA A 17 9.95 -1.39 3.80
CA ALA A 17 10.43 -0.17 3.18
C ALA A 17 10.72 -0.40 1.70
N ASP A 18 10.55 0.65 0.91
CA ASP A 18 10.87 0.70 -0.52
C ASP A 18 10.30 -0.45 -1.37
N VAL A 19 9.05 -0.82 -1.09
CA VAL A 19 8.32 -1.87 -1.82
C VAL A 19 7.86 -1.32 -3.17
N PRO A 20 8.10 -2.01 -4.29
CA PRO A 20 7.51 -1.67 -5.58
C PRO A 20 5.99 -1.85 -5.56
N MET A 21 5.26 -0.84 -6.05
CA MET A 21 3.80 -0.82 -6.02
C MET A 21 3.24 -0.31 -7.35
N TYR A 22 2.17 -0.95 -7.79
CA TYR A 22 1.33 -0.38 -8.85
C TYR A 22 0.08 0.21 -8.22
N ILE A 23 -0.17 1.50 -8.46
CA ILE A 23 -1.33 2.21 -7.93
C ILE A 23 -2.28 2.55 -9.08
N ASN A 24 -3.56 2.27 -8.88
CA ASN A 24 -4.65 2.72 -9.73
C ASN A 24 -5.58 3.63 -8.92
N ALA A 25 -5.50 4.93 -9.17
CA ALA A 25 -6.31 5.97 -8.53
C ALA A 25 -7.25 6.64 -9.56
N GLY A 26 -7.96 5.83 -10.34
CA GLY A 26 -8.82 6.31 -11.43
C GLY A 26 -10.25 6.63 -11.01
N GLY A 27 -10.53 7.91 -10.75
CA GLY A 27 -11.87 8.52 -10.84
C GLY A 27 -12.62 8.74 -9.51
N ASN A 28 -13.41 9.82 -9.48
CA ASN A 28 -14.15 10.39 -8.33
C ASN A 28 -15.09 9.44 -7.55
N PHE A 29 -15.23 8.17 -7.96
CA PHE A 29 -16.18 7.20 -7.42
C PHE A 29 -15.59 5.82 -7.12
N VAL A 30 -14.32 5.54 -7.48
CA VAL A 30 -13.70 4.23 -7.28
C VAL A 30 -12.70 4.32 -6.14
N ARG A 31 -12.87 3.48 -5.12
CA ARG A 31 -11.82 3.22 -4.12
C ARG A 31 -10.55 2.85 -4.88
N TRP A 32 -9.51 3.67 -4.73
CA TRP A 32 -8.20 3.42 -5.32
C TRP A 32 -7.72 2.03 -4.90
N GLY A 33 -6.82 1.43 -5.66
CA GLY A 33 -6.30 0.10 -5.34
C GLY A 33 -4.99 -0.16 -6.03
N GLY A 34 -4.45 -1.34 -5.84
CA GLY A 34 -3.14 -1.63 -6.38
C GLY A 34 -2.62 -3.00 -6.07
N CYS A 35 -1.34 -3.19 -6.35
CA CYS A 35 -0.62 -4.37 -5.95
C CYS A 35 0.77 -4.02 -5.39
N LEU A 36 1.18 -4.79 -4.39
CA LEU A 36 2.55 -4.83 -3.88
C LEU A 36 3.29 -5.96 -4.58
N HIS A 37 4.52 -5.72 -5.03
CA HIS A 37 5.37 -6.75 -5.60
C HIS A 37 6.47 -7.12 -4.61
N LEU A 38 6.44 -8.35 -4.08
CA LEU A 38 7.31 -8.78 -2.98
C LEU A 38 8.01 -10.11 -3.29
N ASN A 39 9.15 -10.31 -2.63
CA ASN A 39 9.68 -11.66 -2.43
C ASN A 39 8.79 -12.43 -1.44
N LYS A 40 8.61 -13.73 -1.65
CA LYS A 40 7.73 -14.58 -0.83
C LYS A 40 8.11 -14.56 0.65
N GLN A 41 9.39 -14.69 0.99
CA GLN A 41 9.85 -14.64 2.39
C GLN A 41 9.49 -13.32 3.08
N ILE A 42 9.61 -12.20 2.36
CA ILE A 42 9.28 -10.88 2.90
C ILE A 42 7.76 -10.73 3.07
N SER A 43 6.97 -11.32 2.18
CA SER A 43 5.51 -11.26 2.26
C SER A 43 4.94 -11.92 3.52
N GLU A 44 5.67 -12.83 4.16
CA GLU A 44 5.26 -13.49 5.40
C GLU A 44 5.19 -12.51 6.60
N LEU A 45 5.83 -11.33 6.48
CA LEU A 45 5.68 -10.24 7.45
C LEU A 45 4.30 -9.60 7.41
N LEU A 46 3.55 -9.77 6.31
CA LEU A 46 2.19 -9.29 6.14
C LEU A 46 1.19 -10.41 6.45
N ASN A 47 0.95 -10.66 7.73
CA ASN A 47 0.11 -11.74 8.24
C ASN A 47 -1.36 -11.36 8.52
N GLY A 48 -1.74 -10.11 8.30
CA GLY A 48 -3.07 -9.55 8.50
C GLY A 48 -3.71 -9.09 7.19
N SER A 49 -4.86 -8.44 7.31
CA SER A 49 -5.63 -7.98 6.15
C SER A 49 -5.62 -6.47 5.97
N ASP A 50 -5.34 -5.70 7.03
CA ASP A 50 -5.44 -4.25 7.03
C ASP A 50 -4.08 -3.62 7.38
N TYR A 51 -3.64 -2.68 6.57
CA TYR A 51 -2.35 -1.98 6.68
C TYR A 51 -2.50 -0.54 6.20
N SER A 52 -1.50 0.29 6.45
CA SER A 52 -1.36 1.57 5.76
C SER A 52 -0.18 1.50 4.79
N ILE A 53 -0.23 2.29 3.73
CA ILE A 53 0.92 2.53 2.87
C ILE A 53 1.31 4.00 2.92
N ARG A 54 2.62 4.25 2.80
CA ARG A 54 3.17 5.58 2.57
C ARG A 54 3.92 5.54 1.26
N LEU A 55 3.37 6.18 0.23
CA LEU A 55 4.00 6.29 -1.07
C LEU A 55 5.21 7.21 -0.99
N ARG A 56 6.17 7.01 -1.91
CA ARG A 56 7.39 7.82 -2.00
C ARG A 56 7.12 9.31 -2.21
N ASP A 57 5.98 9.66 -2.80
CA ASP A 57 5.53 11.06 -2.98
C ASP A 57 4.88 11.67 -1.72
N GLY A 58 4.89 10.95 -0.59
CA GLY A 58 4.38 11.39 0.69
C GLY A 58 2.88 11.15 0.90
N ARG A 59 2.15 10.62 -0.08
CA ARG A 59 0.75 10.24 0.14
C ARG A 59 0.64 9.04 1.08
N LEU A 60 -0.32 9.10 1.99
CA LEU A 60 -0.69 8.00 2.88
C LEU A 60 -2.09 7.51 2.55
N GLY A 61 -2.32 6.22 2.73
CA GLY A 61 -3.63 5.62 2.57
C GLY A 61 -3.71 4.27 3.26
N ASP A 62 -4.86 4.00 3.86
CA ASP A 62 -5.16 2.70 4.42
C ASP A 62 -5.54 1.73 3.31
N ILE A 63 -5.12 0.48 3.45
CA ILE A 63 -5.36 -0.57 2.47
C ILE A 63 -5.89 -1.82 3.16
N ARG A 64 -6.71 -2.56 2.41
CA ARG A 64 -7.15 -3.90 2.75
C ARG A 64 -6.65 -4.89 1.71
N ILE A 65 -5.84 -5.85 2.13
CA ILE A 65 -5.41 -6.97 1.30
C ILE A 65 -6.63 -7.78 0.88
N ARG A 66 -6.73 -8.04 -0.42
CA ARG A 66 -7.83 -8.81 -1.05
C ARG A 66 -7.39 -10.18 -1.51
N LYS A 67 -6.15 -10.29 -1.99
CA LYS A 67 -5.64 -11.52 -2.57
C LYS A 67 -4.12 -11.52 -2.58
N VAL A 68 -3.54 -12.70 -2.38
CA VAL A 68 -2.12 -12.97 -2.62
C VAL A 68 -2.00 -13.90 -3.82
N VAL A 69 -1.16 -13.54 -4.78
CA VAL A 69 -0.93 -14.28 -6.03
C VAL A 69 0.55 -14.66 -6.09
N ASN A 70 0.87 -15.93 -6.33
CA ASN A 70 2.26 -16.38 -6.51
C ASN A 70 2.63 -16.28 -7.99
N THR A 71 3.66 -15.50 -8.36
CA THR A 71 3.85 -15.08 -9.76
C THR A 71 5.08 -15.61 -10.48
N ASN A 72 5.98 -16.38 -9.84
CA ASN A 72 7.10 -17.05 -10.52
C ASN A 72 7.65 -18.18 -9.65
N GLY A 73 7.20 -19.43 -9.86
CA GLY A 73 7.77 -20.61 -9.20
C GLY A 73 7.84 -20.56 -7.66
N ALA A 74 7.00 -19.73 -7.02
CA ALA A 74 6.97 -19.45 -5.58
C ALA A 74 8.07 -18.53 -5.00
N LEU A 75 8.85 -17.79 -5.79
CA LEU A 75 9.83 -16.82 -5.26
C LEU A 75 9.24 -15.42 -5.06
N HIS A 76 8.30 -15.03 -5.91
CA HIS A 76 7.64 -13.73 -5.87
C HIS A 76 6.14 -13.87 -5.64
N VAL A 77 5.59 -12.86 -4.97
CA VAL A 77 4.16 -12.72 -4.75
C VAL A 77 3.70 -11.32 -5.12
N GLU A 78 2.49 -11.25 -5.65
CA GLU A 78 1.74 -10.02 -5.81
C GLU A 78 0.60 -9.99 -4.79
N ILE A 79 0.57 -8.94 -3.98
CA ILE A 79 -0.49 -8.73 -2.99
C ILE A 79 -1.42 -7.66 -3.54
N LEU A 80 -2.61 -8.07 -3.95
CA LEU A 80 -3.67 -7.19 -4.42
C LEU A 80 -4.37 -6.58 -3.20
N PHE A 81 -4.60 -5.27 -3.25
CA PHE A 81 -5.31 -4.54 -2.20
C PHE A 81 -6.32 -3.55 -2.76
N GLU A 82 -7.30 -3.21 -1.92
CA GLU A 82 -8.19 -2.06 -2.11
C GLU A 82 -7.85 -0.98 -1.08
N GLY A 83 -7.97 0.28 -1.48
CA GLY A 83 -7.83 1.43 -0.60
C GLY A 83 -9.07 1.63 0.27
N VAL A 84 -8.86 2.01 1.52
CA VAL A 84 -9.87 2.40 2.48
C VAL A 84 -9.78 3.90 2.68
N GLY A 85 -10.81 4.64 2.27
CA GLY A 85 -10.79 6.10 2.28
C GLY A 85 -9.93 6.71 1.18
N GLU A 86 -9.45 7.93 1.40
CA GLU A 86 -8.67 8.70 0.43
C GLU A 86 -7.17 8.37 0.49
N LEU A 87 -6.51 8.42 -0.66
CA LEU A 87 -5.05 8.42 -0.77
C LEU A 87 -4.60 9.88 -0.90
N ALA A 88 -4.19 10.48 0.21
CA ALA A 88 -3.91 11.91 0.29
C ALA A 88 -2.57 12.17 0.96
N GLN A 89 -2.01 13.38 0.76
CA GLN A 89 -0.93 13.82 1.62
C GLN A 89 -1.47 14.05 3.02
N LYS A 90 -0.80 13.52 4.04
CA LYS A 90 -1.16 13.84 5.42
C LYS A 90 -0.72 15.28 5.67
N THR A 91 -1.67 16.20 5.74
CA THR A 91 -1.42 17.54 6.27
C THR A 91 -0.97 17.37 7.72
N PRO A 92 0.14 17.99 8.14
CA PRO A 92 0.54 17.96 9.53
C PRO A 92 -0.59 18.46 10.43
N ASP A 93 -0.81 17.81 11.57
CA ASP A 93 -1.93 18.12 12.48
C ASP A 93 -1.96 19.60 12.94
N TRP A 94 -0.81 20.29 12.90
CA TRP A 94 -0.71 21.73 13.23
C TRP A 94 -1.30 22.67 12.17
N GLN A 95 -1.64 22.20 10.96
CA GLN A 95 -2.29 23.00 9.92
C GLN A 95 -3.82 22.90 9.92
N GLN A 96 -4.42 22.05 10.76
CA GLN A 96 -5.88 21.87 10.80
C GLN A 96 -6.61 22.77 11.82
N SER A 97 -5.89 23.63 12.55
CA SER A 97 -6.45 24.51 13.60
C SER A 97 -6.56 26.00 13.18
N GLY A 98 -6.61 26.29 11.87
CA GLY A 98 -6.73 27.65 11.33
C GLY A 98 -8.17 28.09 11.09
#